data_AF-A0A835YJB1-F1
#
_entry.id   AF-A0A835YJB1-F1
#
_cell.length_a   1.000
_cell.length_b   1.000
_cell.length_c   1.000
_cell.angle_alpha   90.00
_cell.angle_beta   90.00
_cell.angle_gamma   90.00
#
_symmetry.space_group_name_H-M   'P 1'
#
loop_
_entity.id
_entity.type
_entity.pdbx_description
1 polymer ?
#
loop_
_entity_poly.entity_id
_entity_poly.type
_entity_poly.pdbx_seq_one_letter_code
_entity_poly.pdbx_strand_id
1 'polypeptide(L)'
;MIDVIALSTTWTRLGKFGVSGSRYFVVDPRALAFVRDALLSRTLARVPDMTVRQVSNVLWAMGKLRLKLAEEKNGQYLTEQIEARVLDLLGKLKQDGFKSPLDGPQLWLGLGMCQYEWSTALLRELLTLSLAEMPKWDAQGLSQTCMQMAKLCGDTLLTPAHKDQMKGYYVRLFSDAARKAEVAEMISSIAKSLNAMQLTLGPSDLEGLVSATMNVPLPIARARGLNDLTAALISCVDLGYQPSAQEAEAWLAWMEEERGAALVWLVWAGGGELENKSHRGLLRTGRGHGN
;
A
#
# COMPACT_ATOMS: atom_id res chain seq x y z
N MET A 1 -33.02 -13.48 -9.12
CA MET A 1 -31.77 -13.88 -8.43
C MET A 1 -30.64 -13.02 -8.98
N ILE A 2 -29.83 -12.36 -8.16
CA ILE A 2 -28.72 -11.54 -8.67
C ILE A 2 -27.62 -12.47 -9.25
N ASP A 3 -27.11 -12.17 -10.44
CA ASP A 3 -25.96 -12.86 -11.00
C ASP A 3 -24.64 -12.31 -10.41
N VAL A 4 -23.54 -13.02 -10.66
CA VAL A 4 -22.22 -12.72 -10.08
C VAL A 4 -21.66 -11.37 -10.58
N ILE A 5 -21.93 -11.01 -11.83
CA ILE A 5 -21.46 -9.75 -12.44
C ILE A 5 -22.21 -8.57 -11.80
N ALA A 6 -23.53 -8.67 -11.72
CA ALA A 6 -24.38 -7.66 -11.08
C ALA A 6 -24.01 -7.49 -9.60
N LEU A 7 -23.73 -8.59 -8.90
CA LEU A 7 -23.29 -8.58 -7.51
C LEU A 7 -21.92 -7.86 -7.34
N SER A 8 -20.90 -8.24 -8.12
CA SER A 8 -19.57 -7.61 -8.06
C SER A 8 -19.61 -6.13 -8.43
N THR A 9 -20.44 -5.77 -9.41
CA THR A 9 -20.68 -4.37 -9.81
C THR A 9 -21.34 -3.58 -8.68
N THR A 10 -22.31 -4.17 -7.98
CA THR A 10 -22.98 -3.55 -6.82
C THR A 10 -21.98 -3.25 -5.71
N TRP A 11 -21.12 -4.21 -5.36
CA TRP A 11 -20.02 -4.00 -4.41
C TRP A 11 -19.12 -2.85 -4.82
N THR A 12 -18.67 -2.84 -6.08
CA THR A 12 -17.79 -1.79 -6.59
C THR A 12 -18.42 -0.40 -6.49
N ARG A 13 -19.72 -0.28 -6.80
CA ARG A 13 -20.46 0.98 -6.66
C ARG A 13 -20.55 1.42 -5.20
N LEU A 14 -20.87 0.51 -4.28
CA LEU A 14 -20.93 0.80 -2.84
C LEU A 14 -19.57 1.22 -2.27
N GLY A 15 -18.48 0.57 -2.67
CA GLY A 15 -17.13 0.96 -2.26
C GLY A 15 -16.72 2.37 -2.73
N LYS A 16 -17.33 2.86 -3.82
CA LYS A 16 -17.14 4.24 -4.32
C LYS A 16 -18.04 5.26 -3.61
N PHE A 17 -19.16 4.85 -3.02
CA PHE A 17 -20.06 5.76 -2.30
C PHE A 17 -19.52 6.26 -0.96
N GLY A 18 -18.53 5.58 -0.37
CA GLY A 18 -17.84 6.14 0.78
C GLY A 18 -17.04 7.38 0.36
N VAL A 19 -17.45 8.54 0.85
CA VAL A 19 -17.10 9.85 0.30
C VAL A 19 -15.58 10.09 0.33
N SER A 20 -14.99 10.32 -0.83
CA SER A 20 -13.62 10.82 -1.02
C SER A 20 -13.66 12.34 -0.98
N GLY A 21 -13.28 12.95 0.14
CA GLY A 21 -13.23 14.41 0.25
C GLY A 21 -12.83 14.95 1.63
N SER A 22 -12.91 14.14 2.67
CA SER A 22 -12.39 14.50 4.00
C SER A 22 -11.35 13.47 4.44
N ARG A 23 -10.39 13.86 5.29
CA ARG A 23 -9.42 12.94 5.93
C ARG A 23 -10.10 11.81 6.71
N TYR A 24 -11.43 11.86 6.87
CA TYR A 24 -12.26 10.87 7.52
C TYR A 24 -13.21 10.22 6.49
N PHE A 25 -12.98 8.92 6.24
CA PHE A 25 -13.89 8.11 5.45
C PHE A 25 -15.14 7.81 6.29
N VAL A 26 -16.24 8.48 6.01
CA VAL A 26 -17.54 8.23 6.66
C VAL A 26 -18.38 7.37 5.73
N VAL A 27 -18.74 6.18 6.18
CA VAL A 27 -19.63 5.28 5.44
C VAL A 27 -21.07 5.62 5.80
N ASP A 28 -21.96 5.81 4.81
CA ASP A 28 -23.39 6.02 5.06
C ASP A 28 -23.95 4.80 5.84
N PRO A 29 -24.54 5.00 7.04
CA PRO A 29 -25.11 3.91 7.83
C PRO A 29 -26.16 3.09 7.06
N ARG A 30 -26.90 3.71 6.13
CA ARG A 30 -27.91 3.02 5.29
C ARG A 30 -27.25 2.09 4.29
N ALA A 31 -26.09 2.47 3.74
CA ALA A 31 -25.32 1.60 2.87
C ALA A 31 -24.78 0.39 3.65
N LEU A 32 -24.33 0.57 4.88
CA LEU A 32 -23.90 -0.53 5.74
C LEU A 32 -25.06 -1.47 6.09
N ALA A 33 -26.23 -0.94 6.44
CA ALA A 33 -27.41 -1.77 6.69
C ALA A 33 -27.77 -2.62 5.46
N PHE A 34 -27.84 -2.00 4.28
CA PHE A 34 -28.08 -2.73 3.03
C PHE A 34 -27.05 -3.83 2.77
N VAL A 35 -25.77 -3.54 3.01
CA VAL A 35 -24.68 -4.51 2.84
C VAL A 35 -24.88 -5.71 3.76
N ARG A 36 -25.14 -5.46 5.05
CA ARG A 36 -25.31 -6.49 6.08
C ARG A 36 -26.54 -7.34 5.85
N ASP A 37 -27.66 -6.71 5.55
CA ASP A 37 -28.96 -7.37 5.49
C ASP A 37 -29.18 -8.10 4.16
N ALA A 38 -28.64 -7.58 3.05
CA ALA A 38 -28.93 -8.09 1.72
C ALA A 38 -27.70 -8.62 0.98
N LEU A 39 -26.54 -7.97 1.10
CA LEU A 39 -25.42 -8.21 0.20
C LEU A 39 -24.51 -9.34 0.67
N LEU A 40 -24.24 -9.45 1.97
CA LEU A 40 -23.34 -10.49 2.51
C LEU A 40 -23.86 -11.91 2.22
N SER A 41 -25.13 -12.21 2.52
CA SER A 41 -25.70 -13.55 2.24
C SER A 41 -25.75 -13.88 0.76
N ARG A 42 -26.02 -12.89 -0.11
CA ARG A 42 -25.99 -13.08 -1.57
C ARG A 42 -24.57 -13.29 -2.07
N THR A 43 -23.60 -12.61 -1.45
CA THR A 43 -22.17 -12.80 -1.75
C THR A 43 -21.76 -14.21 -1.43
N LEU A 44 -22.05 -14.68 -0.22
CA LEU A 44 -21.77 -16.04 0.23
C LEU A 44 -22.29 -17.09 -0.76
N ALA A 45 -23.55 -16.96 -1.20
CA ALA A 45 -24.16 -17.90 -2.14
C ALA A 45 -23.53 -17.88 -3.55
N ARG A 46 -22.70 -16.89 -3.87
CA ARG A 46 -22.11 -16.66 -5.21
C ARG A 46 -20.60 -16.75 -5.24
N VAL A 47 -19.92 -16.79 -4.10
CA VAL A 47 -18.46 -16.89 -4.03
C VAL A 47 -17.90 -18.02 -4.91
N PRO A 48 -18.46 -19.26 -4.92
CA PRO A 48 -17.93 -20.35 -5.74
C PRO A 48 -17.87 -20.04 -7.24
N ASP A 49 -18.73 -19.16 -7.73
CA ASP A 49 -18.86 -18.79 -9.14
C ASP A 49 -17.98 -17.59 -9.53
N MET A 50 -17.33 -16.93 -8.58
CA MET A 50 -16.62 -15.67 -8.83
C MET A 50 -15.27 -15.87 -9.52
N THR A 51 -14.95 -15.03 -10.49
CA THR A 51 -13.58 -14.91 -11.04
C THR A 51 -12.66 -14.16 -10.07
N VAL A 52 -11.33 -14.18 -10.29
CA VAL A 52 -10.37 -13.40 -9.50
C VAL A 52 -10.79 -11.95 -9.40
N ARG A 53 -11.07 -11.30 -10.53
CA ARG A 53 -11.50 -9.89 -10.56
C ARG A 53 -12.76 -9.64 -9.74
N GLN A 54 -13.72 -10.56 -9.80
CA GLN A 54 -14.96 -10.42 -9.03
C GLN A 54 -14.71 -10.53 -7.53
N VAL A 55 -13.89 -11.49 -7.10
CA VAL A 55 -13.47 -11.62 -5.70
C VAL A 55 -12.68 -10.39 -5.25
N SER A 56 -11.71 -9.92 -6.04
CA SER A 56 -10.92 -8.73 -5.72
C SER A 56 -11.79 -7.48 -5.56
N ASN A 57 -12.78 -7.28 -6.42
CA ASN A 57 -13.76 -6.18 -6.31
C ASN A 57 -14.57 -6.26 -5.02
N VAL A 58 -15.04 -7.46 -4.65
CA VAL A 58 -15.80 -7.69 -3.41
C VAL A 58 -14.94 -7.35 -2.20
N LEU A 59 -13.72 -7.90 -2.13
CA LEU A 59 -12.77 -7.65 -1.04
C LEU A 59 -12.42 -6.16 -0.93
N TRP A 60 -12.08 -5.52 -2.05
CA TRP A 60 -11.80 -4.09 -2.09
C TRP A 60 -12.97 -3.28 -1.54
N ALA A 61 -14.20 -3.58 -1.96
CA ALA A 61 -15.39 -2.88 -1.50
C ALA A 61 -15.65 -3.10 -0.01
N MET A 62 -15.52 -4.33 0.49
CA MET A 62 -15.64 -4.65 1.92
C MET A 62 -14.61 -3.87 2.75
N GLY A 63 -13.36 -3.83 2.30
CA GLY A 63 -12.29 -3.07 2.93
C GLY A 63 -12.53 -1.56 2.89
N LYS A 64 -13.01 -1.03 1.77
CA LYS A 64 -13.42 0.39 1.66
C LYS A 64 -14.51 0.73 2.67
N LEU A 65 -15.52 -0.12 2.79
CA LEU A 65 -16.62 0.04 3.73
C LEU A 65 -16.23 -0.26 5.20
N ARG A 66 -14.97 -0.63 5.46
CA ARG A 66 -14.43 -0.97 6.78
C ARG A 66 -15.25 -2.05 7.48
N LEU A 67 -15.74 -3.03 6.71
CA LEU A 67 -16.41 -4.18 7.29
C LEU A 67 -15.38 -5.01 8.06
N LYS A 68 -15.69 -5.26 9.32
CA LYS A 68 -14.92 -6.18 10.15
C LYS A 68 -15.55 -7.56 10.02
N LEU A 69 -15.08 -8.32 9.04
CA LEU A 69 -15.71 -9.60 8.65
C LEU A 69 -15.90 -10.54 9.84
N ALA A 70 -14.98 -10.57 10.81
CA ALA A 70 -15.14 -11.37 12.03
C ALA A 70 -16.33 -10.98 12.92
N GLU A 71 -16.80 -9.73 12.84
CA GLU A 71 -17.94 -9.20 13.62
C GLU A 71 -19.28 -9.33 12.85
N GLU A 72 -19.25 -9.66 11.56
CA GLU A 72 -20.47 -9.74 10.73
C GLU A 72 -21.16 -11.11 10.82
N LYS A 73 -22.48 -11.13 10.63
CA LYS A 73 -23.26 -12.38 10.61
C LYS A 73 -22.77 -13.30 9.49
N ASN A 74 -22.38 -14.53 9.85
CA ASN A 74 -21.74 -15.50 8.95
C ASN A 74 -20.40 -15.03 8.36
N GLY A 75 -19.78 -14.00 8.92
CA GLY A 75 -18.61 -13.38 8.32
C GLY A 75 -17.39 -14.30 8.30
N GLN A 76 -17.16 -15.10 9.35
CA GLN A 76 -16.12 -16.14 9.35
C GLN A 76 -16.36 -17.19 8.25
N TYR A 77 -17.59 -17.67 8.11
CA TYR A 77 -17.91 -18.63 7.06
C TYR A 77 -17.75 -18.02 5.66
N LEU A 78 -18.11 -16.74 5.48
CA LEU A 78 -17.87 -16.01 4.24
C LEU A 78 -16.39 -15.87 3.92
N THR A 79 -15.54 -15.56 4.90
CA THR A 79 -14.09 -15.46 4.69
C THR A 79 -13.48 -16.81 4.34
N GLU A 80 -13.90 -17.89 4.99
CA GLU A 80 -13.49 -19.27 4.64
C GLU A 80 -13.89 -19.62 3.19
N GLN A 81 -15.11 -19.28 2.76
CA GLN A 81 -15.54 -19.52 1.38
C GLN A 81 -14.74 -18.67 0.37
N ILE A 82 -14.45 -17.41 0.70
CA ILE A 82 -13.63 -16.53 -0.15
C ILE A 82 -12.21 -17.09 -0.27
N GLU A 83 -11.62 -17.51 0.84
CA GLU A 83 -10.28 -18.10 0.87
C GLU A 83 -10.20 -19.38 0.05
N ALA A 84 -11.15 -20.31 0.25
CA ALA A 84 -11.24 -21.54 -0.53
C ALA A 84 -11.37 -21.25 -2.03
N ARG A 85 -12.18 -20.24 -2.39
CA ARG A 85 -12.33 -19.83 -3.78
C ARG A 85 -11.05 -19.23 -4.36
N VAL A 86 -10.36 -18.36 -3.62
CA VAL A 86 -9.09 -17.79 -4.08
C VAL A 86 -8.06 -18.89 -4.30
N LEU A 87 -7.94 -19.86 -3.38
CA LEU A 87 -7.05 -21.00 -3.55
C LEU A 87 -7.36 -21.84 -4.80
N ASP A 88 -8.64 -22.15 -5.05
CA ASP A 88 -9.06 -22.86 -6.27
C ASP A 88 -8.71 -22.06 -7.55
N LEU A 89 -8.93 -20.74 -7.53
CA LEU A 89 -8.56 -19.86 -8.64
C LEU A 89 -7.05 -19.84 -8.86
N LEU A 90 -6.25 -19.71 -7.80
CA LEU A 90 -4.78 -19.73 -7.89
C LEU A 90 -4.28 -21.06 -8.44
N GLY A 91 -4.86 -22.19 -8.04
CA GLY A 91 -4.53 -23.51 -8.58
C GLY A 91 -4.67 -23.57 -10.11
N LYS A 92 -5.70 -22.94 -10.66
CA LYS A 92 -5.93 -22.84 -12.12
C LYS A 92 -4.95 -21.88 -12.80
N LEU A 93 -4.64 -20.76 -12.14
CA LEU A 93 -3.74 -19.73 -12.68
C LEU A 93 -2.27 -20.11 -12.67
N LYS A 94 -1.86 -21.17 -11.97
CA LYS A 94 -0.46 -21.66 -12.00
C LYS A 94 0.04 -21.98 -13.41
N GLN A 95 -0.86 -22.39 -14.31
CA GLN A 95 -0.51 -22.71 -15.70
C GLN A 95 -0.70 -21.51 -16.63
N ASP A 96 -1.81 -20.77 -16.46
CA ASP A 96 -2.22 -19.73 -17.40
C ASP A 96 -1.72 -18.32 -17.03
N GLY A 97 -1.24 -18.12 -15.80
CA GLY A 97 -0.96 -16.80 -15.24
C GLY A 97 -2.23 -15.96 -15.07
N PHE A 98 -2.08 -14.68 -14.71
CA PHE A 98 -3.23 -13.77 -14.66
C PHE A 98 -3.64 -13.35 -16.08
N LYS A 99 -4.94 -13.37 -16.36
CA LYS A 99 -5.48 -12.91 -17.65
C LYS A 99 -5.25 -11.42 -17.90
N SER A 100 -5.08 -10.65 -16.83
CA SER A 100 -4.82 -9.22 -16.87
C SER A 100 -3.74 -8.87 -15.85
N PRO A 101 -2.80 -7.97 -16.18
CA PRO A 101 -1.76 -7.55 -15.26
C PRO A 101 -2.30 -6.87 -14.00
N LEU A 102 -3.57 -6.44 -14.00
CA LEU A 102 -4.23 -5.81 -12.86
C LEU A 102 -4.83 -6.81 -11.85
N ASP A 103 -5.08 -8.06 -12.25
CA ASP A 103 -5.82 -8.99 -11.41
C ASP A 103 -5.06 -9.37 -10.13
N GLY A 104 -3.75 -9.60 -10.25
CA GLY A 104 -2.86 -9.87 -9.12
C GLY A 104 -2.77 -8.69 -8.15
N PRO A 105 -2.37 -7.48 -8.60
CA PRO A 105 -2.32 -6.30 -7.75
C PRO A 105 -3.65 -5.97 -7.08
N GLN A 106 -4.76 -6.10 -7.81
CA GLN A 106 -6.08 -5.84 -7.25
C GLN A 106 -6.48 -6.87 -6.18
N LEU A 107 -6.11 -8.14 -6.35
CA LEU A 107 -6.34 -9.18 -5.34
C LEU A 107 -5.55 -8.88 -4.07
N TRP A 108 -4.26 -8.55 -4.17
CA TRP A 108 -3.45 -8.11 -3.02
C TRP A 108 -4.05 -6.91 -2.31
N LEU A 109 -4.47 -5.89 -3.07
CA LEU A 109 -5.12 -4.72 -2.51
C LEU A 109 -6.41 -5.09 -1.77
N GLY A 110 -7.26 -5.92 -2.36
CA GLY A 110 -8.50 -6.39 -1.73
C GLY A 110 -8.24 -7.12 -0.41
N LEU A 111 -7.33 -8.09 -0.41
CA LEU A 111 -6.94 -8.85 0.78
C LEU A 111 -6.38 -7.92 1.87
N GLY A 112 -5.48 -7.01 1.48
CA GLY A 112 -4.82 -6.10 2.41
C GLY A 112 -5.73 -5.02 3.00
N MET A 113 -6.84 -4.70 2.33
CA MET A 113 -7.83 -3.76 2.85
C MET A 113 -8.81 -4.39 3.84
N CYS A 114 -9.01 -5.70 3.76
CA CYS A 114 -9.83 -6.43 4.73
C CYS A 114 -9.05 -6.61 6.05
N GLN A 115 -9.69 -6.27 7.17
CA GLN A 115 -9.13 -6.51 8.51
C GLN A 115 -9.36 -7.97 8.91
N TYR A 116 -8.70 -8.89 8.23
CA TYR A 116 -8.83 -10.33 8.41
C TYR A 116 -7.48 -11.02 8.29
N GLU A 117 -7.28 -12.08 9.09
CA GLU A 117 -6.08 -12.90 9.06
C GLU A 117 -6.24 -14.01 8.01
N TRP A 118 -5.73 -13.74 6.81
CA TRP A 118 -5.71 -14.70 5.71
C TRP A 118 -4.77 -15.85 6.00
N SER A 119 -5.10 -17.08 5.59
CA SER A 119 -4.22 -18.20 5.88
C SER A 119 -2.86 -18.09 5.20
N THR A 120 -1.84 -18.59 5.89
CA THR A 120 -0.48 -18.74 5.39
C THR A 120 -0.42 -19.51 4.07
N ALA A 121 -1.33 -20.48 3.87
CA ALA A 121 -1.42 -21.25 2.64
C ALA A 121 -1.84 -20.36 1.45
N LEU A 122 -2.90 -19.57 1.60
CA LEU A 122 -3.34 -18.61 0.58
C LEU A 122 -2.25 -17.60 0.26
N LEU A 123 -1.64 -16.99 1.29
CA LEU A 123 -0.63 -15.96 1.10
C LEU A 123 0.62 -16.50 0.40
N ARG A 124 1.06 -17.72 0.72
CA ARG A 124 2.22 -18.36 0.07
C ARG A 124 1.97 -18.67 -1.40
N GLU A 125 0.79 -19.21 -1.71
CA GLU A 125 0.39 -19.52 -3.09
C GLU A 125 0.29 -18.25 -3.93
N LEU A 126 -0.36 -17.21 -3.39
CA LEU A 126 -0.48 -15.93 -4.06
C LEU A 126 0.87 -15.26 -4.26
N LEU A 127 1.75 -15.28 -3.24
CA LEU A 127 3.12 -14.74 -3.33
C LEU A 127 3.91 -15.41 -4.45
N THR A 128 3.85 -16.73 -4.54
CA THR A 128 4.57 -17.52 -5.56
C THR A 128 4.12 -17.12 -6.97
N LEU A 129 2.81 -17.13 -7.23
CA LEU A 129 2.27 -16.71 -8.53
C LEU A 129 2.60 -15.24 -8.84
N SER A 130 2.49 -14.37 -7.83
CA SER A 130 2.75 -12.93 -7.99
C SER A 130 4.20 -12.65 -8.38
N LEU A 131 5.17 -13.32 -7.76
CA LEU A 131 6.58 -13.17 -8.12
C LEU A 131 6.85 -13.56 -9.57
N ALA A 132 6.16 -14.56 -10.11
CA ALA A 132 6.28 -14.96 -11.52
C ALA A 132 5.63 -13.94 -12.48
N GLU A 133 4.56 -13.27 -12.06
CA GLU A 133 3.77 -12.36 -12.89
C GLU A 133 4.20 -10.88 -12.78
N MET A 134 4.94 -10.51 -11.72
CA MET A 134 5.47 -9.16 -11.47
C MET A 134 6.19 -8.49 -12.66
N PRO A 135 6.95 -9.19 -13.53
CA PRO A 135 7.54 -8.57 -14.72
C PRO A 135 6.53 -7.88 -15.64
N LYS A 136 5.25 -8.26 -15.59
CA LYS A 136 4.17 -7.73 -16.42
C LYS A 136 3.48 -6.51 -15.79
N TRP A 137 3.83 -6.14 -14.57
CA TRP A 137 3.10 -5.13 -13.81
C TRP A 137 3.63 -3.72 -14.03
N ASP A 138 2.71 -2.76 -13.97
CA ASP A 138 3.03 -1.35 -13.90
C ASP A 138 3.64 -0.98 -12.52
N ALA A 139 4.23 0.19 -12.38
CA ALA A 139 4.87 0.73 -11.20
C ALA A 139 3.86 0.86 -10.06
N GLN A 140 2.61 1.19 -10.40
CA GLN A 140 1.52 1.24 -9.45
C GLN A 140 1.21 -0.14 -8.89
N GLY A 141 0.98 -1.12 -9.77
CA GLY A 141 0.68 -2.51 -9.41
C GLY A 141 1.82 -3.13 -8.62
N LEU A 142 3.07 -2.89 -9.01
CA LEU A 142 4.26 -3.35 -8.30
C LEU A 142 4.34 -2.73 -6.89
N SER A 143 4.33 -1.39 -6.78
CA SER A 143 4.46 -0.72 -5.48
C SER A 143 3.32 -1.05 -4.52
N GLN A 144 2.07 -1.04 -5.01
CA GLN A 144 0.92 -1.40 -4.19
C GLN A 144 0.98 -2.85 -3.72
N THR A 145 1.34 -3.78 -4.61
CA THR A 145 1.46 -5.19 -4.24
C THR A 145 2.56 -5.41 -3.21
N CYS A 146 3.74 -4.84 -3.42
CA CYS A 146 4.84 -4.94 -2.46
C CYS A 146 4.43 -4.40 -1.08
N MET A 147 3.71 -3.27 -1.01
CA MET A 147 3.18 -2.77 0.26
C MET A 147 2.23 -3.76 0.95
N GLN A 148 1.32 -4.39 0.18
CA GLN A 148 0.40 -5.38 0.77
C GLN A 148 1.11 -6.67 1.16
N MET A 149 2.13 -7.10 0.42
CA MET A 149 2.98 -8.23 0.78
C MET A 149 3.73 -7.95 2.08
N ALA A 150 4.37 -6.79 2.22
CA ALA A 150 5.01 -6.39 3.48
C ALA A 150 4.03 -6.49 4.66
N LYS A 151 2.81 -5.96 4.47
CA LYS A 151 1.77 -5.96 5.51
C LYS A 151 1.26 -7.35 5.87
N LEU A 152 0.93 -8.18 4.87
CA LEU A 152 0.23 -9.45 5.08
C LEU A 152 1.17 -10.62 5.32
N CYS A 153 2.34 -10.62 4.67
CA CYS A 153 3.29 -11.72 4.73
C CYS A 153 4.35 -11.49 5.83
N GLY A 154 4.78 -10.25 6.04
CA GLY A 154 5.88 -9.93 6.97
C GLY A 154 7.14 -10.78 6.73
N ASP A 155 8.00 -10.87 7.74
CA ASP A 155 9.22 -11.68 7.67
C ASP A 155 8.97 -13.19 7.84
N THR A 156 7.73 -13.61 8.17
CA THR A 156 7.39 -15.03 8.31
C THR A 156 7.27 -15.74 6.95
N LEU A 157 6.88 -15.01 5.90
CA LEU A 157 6.71 -15.54 4.55
C LEU A 157 7.68 -14.94 3.52
N LEU A 158 8.18 -13.72 3.74
CA LEU A 158 9.10 -13.07 2.81
C LEU A 158 10.55 -13.47 3.10
N THR A 159 11.07 -14.41 2.30
CA THR A 159 12.48 -14.81 2.36
C THR A 159 13.39 -13.75 1.74
N PRO A 160 14.69 -13.75 2.06
CA PRO A 160 15.67 -12.91 1.36
C PRO A 160 15.63 -13.08 -0.16
N ALA A 161 15.46 -14.31 -0.66
CA ALA A 161 15.34 -14.58 -2.09
C ALA A 161 14.12 -13.91 -2.73
N HIS A 162 12.97 -13.88 -2.04
CA HIS A 162 11.80 -13.13 -2.52
C HIS A 162 12.09 -11.63 -2.58
N LYS A 163 12.75 -11.09 -1.55
CA LYS A 163 13.14 -9.67 -1.48
C LYS A 163 14.11 -9.30 -2.62
N ASP A 164 15.11 -10.15 -2.89
CA ASP A 164 16.05 -9.96 -4.00
C ASP A 164 15.36 -9.99 -5.38
N GLN A 165 14.38 -10.88 -5.57
CA GLN A 165 13.60 -10.93 -6.79
C GLN A 165 12.78 -9.65 -7.00
N MET A 166 12.10 -9.18 -5.96
CA MET A 166 11.33 -7.91 -6.01
C MET A 166 12.23 -6.70 -6.26
N LYS A 167 13.39 -6.65 -5.61
CA LYS A 167 14.44 -5.65 -5.88
C LYS A 167 14.81 -5.66 -7.36
N GLY A 168 15.05 -6.84 -7.93
CA GLY A 168 15.35 -6.99 -9.35
C GLY A 168 14.28 -6.40 -10.27
N TYR A 169 13.01 -6.39 -9.87
CA TYR A 169 11.93 -5.75 -10.62
C TYR A 169 11.95 -4.23 -10.52
N TYR A 170 12.24 -3.66 -9.35
CA TYR A 170 12.42 -2.21 -9.21
C TYR A 170 13.61 -1.70 -10.02
N VAL A 171 14.76 -2.39 -9.97
CA VAL A 171 15.94 -2.01 -10.76
C VAL A 171 15.63 -1.98 -12.25
N ARG A 172 14.90 -2.99 -12.76
CA ARG A 172 14.46 -2.99 -14.17
C ARG A 172 13.50 -1.85 -14.46
N LEU A 173 12.56 -1.58 -13.56
CA LEU A 173 11.61 -0.49 -13.70
C LEU A 173 12.32 0.87 -13.79
N PHE A 174 13.35 1.12 -12.98
CA PHE A 174 14.14 2.35 -13.01
C PHE A 174 15.04 2.46 -14.26
N SER A 175 15.51 1.32 -14.76
CA SER A 175 16.37 1.26 -15.95
C SER A 175 15.59 1.42 -17.26
N ASP A 176 14.27 1.23 -17.25
CA ASP A 176 13.43 1.33 -18.44
C ASP A 176 13.12 2.80 -18.76
N ALA A 177 13.80 3.33 -19.78
CA ALA A 177 13.61 4.71 -20.24
C ALA A 177 12.17 5.01 -20.68
N ALA A 178 11.42 4.02 -21.20
CA ALA A 178 10.04 4.19 -21.63
C ALA A 178 9.07 4.38 -20.45
N ARG A 179 9.51 4.02 -19.23
CA ARG A 179 8.68 4.03 -18.02
C ARG A 179 9.06 5.14 -17.04
N LYS A 180 9.94 6.06 -17.42
CA LYS A 180 10.37 7.17 -16.56
C LYS A 180 9.21 8.04 -16.05
N ALA A 181 8.24 8.35 -16.90
CA ALA A 181 7.07 9.13 -16.51
C ALA A 181 6.22 8.40 -15.46
N GLU A 182 6.01 7.10 -15.67
CA GLU A 182 5.28 6.21 -14.76
C GLU A 182 5.98 6.08 -13.40
N VAL A 183 7.32 5.98 -13.39
CA VAL A 183 8.14 5.98 -12.17
C VAL A 183 8.02 7.31 -11.43
N ALA A 184 8.14 8.43 -12.12
CA ALA A 184 7.97 9.76 -11.55
C ALA A 184 6.56 9.93 -10.93
N GLU A 185 5.53 9.42 -11.61
CA GLU A 185 4.16 9.37 -11.11
C GLU A 185 3.97 8.37 -9.96
N MET A 186 4.89 7.46 -9.68
CA MET A 186 4.71 6.49 -8.58
C MET A 186 5.78 6.59 -7.51
N ILE A 187 6.66 7.60 -7.58
CA ILE A 187 7.90 7.68 -6.81
C ILE A 187 7.71 7.55 -5.29
N SER A 188 6.70 8.24 -4.73
CA SER A 188 6.38 8.16 -3.30
C SER A 188 5.87 6.77 -2.90
N SER A 189 5.04 6.15 -3.73
CA SER A 189 4.53 4.78 -3.48
C SER A 189 5.65 3.75 -3.60
N ILE A 190 6.53 3.91 -4.58
CA ILE A 190 7.72 3.08 -4.76
C ILE A 190 8.61 3.17 -3.52
N ALA A 191 8.99 4.37 -3.10
CA ALA A 191 9.85 4.56 -1.93
C ALA A 191 9.24 3.97 -0.63
N LYS A 192 7.94 4.21 -0.41
CA LYS A 192 7.19 3.60 0.71
C LYS A 192 7.18 2.08 0.64
N SER A 193 7.02 1.51 -0.56
CA SER A 193 6.98 0.06 -0.76
C SER A 193 8.34 -0.60 -0.54
N LEU A 194 9.44 0.04 -0.97
CA LEU A 194 10.81 -0.39 -0.72
C LEU A 194 11.09 -0.41 0.79
N ASN A 195 10.72 0.65 1.51
CA ASN A 195 10.85 0.72 2.97
C ASN A 195 10.00 -0.32 3.69
N ALA A 196 8.73 -0.48 3.32
CA ALA A 196 7.84 -1.47 3.93
C ALA A 196 8.39 -2.90 3.78
N MET A 197 9.00 -3.19 2.62
CA MET A 197 9.60 -4.48 2.31
C MET A 197 11.05 -4.62 2.84
N GLN A 198 11.64 -3.54 3.36
CA GLN A 198 13.06 -3.43 3.75
C GLN A 198 14.00 -3.85 2.61
N LEU A 199 13.73 -3.38 1.40
CA LEU A 199 14.55 -3.67 0.21
C LEU A 199 15.72 -2.70 0.13
N THR A 200 16.95 -3.24 0.17
CA THR A 200 18.15 -2.42 0.00
C THR A 200 18.44 -2.20 -1.48
N LEU A 201 18.60 -0.95 -1.90
CA LEU A 201 18.98 -0.59 -3.26
C LEU A 201 20.47 -0.26 -3.34
N GLY A 202 21.07 -0.41 -4.53
CA GLY A 202 22.44 0.04 -4.73
C GLY A 202 22.53 1.58 -4.73
N PRO A 203 23.71 2.18 -4.46
CA PRO A 203 23.86 3.63 -4.47
C PRO A 203 23.37 4.29 -5.78
N SER A 204 23.68 3.68 -6.93
CA SER A 204 23.24 4.15 -8.25
C SER A 204 21.71 4.09 -8.43
N ASP A 205 21.05 3.05 -7.92
CA ASP A 205 19.59 2.93 -7.99
C ASP A 205 18.90 3.99 -7.11
N LEU A 206 19.48 4.26 -5.93
CA LEU A 206 18.99 5.31 -5.02
C LEU A 206 19.19 6.71 -5.61
N GLU A 207 20.33 6.96 -6.23
CA GLU A 207 20.59 8.21 -6.97
C GLU A 207 19.59 8.39 -8.11
N GLY A 208 19.28 7.31 -8.84
CA GLY A 208 18.23 7.31 -9.86
C GLY A 208 16.84 7.66 -9.30
N LEU A 209 16.50 7.12 -8.12
CA LEU A 209 15.23 7.39 -7.43
C LEU A 209 15.13 8.86 -6.95
N VAL A 210 16.22 9.38 -6.37
CA VAL A 210 16.34 10.79 -5.97
C VAL A 210 16.21 11.69 -7.20
N SER A 211 16.97 11.42 -8.26
CA SER A 211 16.93 12.18 -9.50
C SER A 211 15.54 12.17 -10.11
N ALA A 212 14.86 11.02 -10.15
CA ALA A 212 13.48 10.92 -10.62
C ALA A 212 12.52 11.76 -9.77
N THR A 213 12.74 11.83 -8.45
CA THR A 213 11.93 12.64 -7.52
C THR A 213 12.12 14.14 -7.77
N MET A 214 13.38 14.58 -7.92
CA MET A 214 13.72 15.99 -8.15
C MET A 214 13.32 16.50 -9.54
N ASN A 215 13.19 15.59 -10.50
CA ASN A 215 12.81 15.91 -11.88
C ASN A 215 11.33 15.61 -12.19
N VAL A 216 10.47 15.38 -11.18
CA VAL A 216 9.03 15.21 -11.39
C VAL A 216 8.48 16.47 -12.08
N PRO A 217 7.74 16.35 -13.20
CA PRO A 217 7.14 17.50 -13.87
C PRO A 217 6.26 18.34 -12.93
N LEU A 218 6.40 19.67 -13.02
CA LEU A 218 5.71 20.63 -12.16
C LEU A 218 4.19 20.39 -11.99
N PRO A 219 3.40 20.11 -13.06
CA PRO A 219 1.98 19.81 -12.90
C PRO A 219 1.73 18.56 -12.04
N ILE A 220 2.58 17.54 -12.16
CA ILE A 220 2.50 16.29 -11.38
C ILE A 220 2.90 16.58 -9.94
N ALA A 221 3.98 17.32 -9.71
CA ALA A 221 4.41 17.70 -8.37
C ALA A 221 3.32 18.47 -7.60
N ARG A 222 2.65 19.41 -8.28
CA ARG A 222 1.50 20.15 -7.73
C ARG A 222 0.30 19.25 -7.45
N ALA A 223 -0.02 18.33 -8.35
CA ALA A 223 -1.15 17.41 -8.19
C ALA A 223 -0.97 16.43 -7.01
N ARG A 224 0.25 15.95 -6.79
CA ARG A 224 0.57 15.06 -5.65
C ARG A 224 0.72 15.83 -4.33
N GLY A 225 1.15 17.08 -4.43
CA GLY A 225 1.52 17.89 -3.29
C GLY A 225 2.94 17.58 -2.81
N LEU A 226 3.62 18.62 -2.33
CA LEU A 226 5.03 18.55 -1.96
C LEU A 226 5.32 17.62 -0.79
N ASN A 227 4.34 17.38 0.07
CA ASN A 227 4.47 16.41 1.17
C ASN A 227 4.77 15.00 0.67
N ASP A 228 4.17 14.60 -0.45
CA ASP A 228 4.38 13.25 -0.99
C ASP A 228 5.77 13.06 -1.60
N LEU A 229 6.29 14.10 -2.26
CA LEU A 229 7.65 14.11 -2.81
C LEU A 229 8.72 14.26 -1.71
N THR A 230 8.45 15.09 -0.70
CA THR A 230 9.30 15.18 0.50
C THR A 230 9.39 13.84 1.21
N ALA A 231 8.25 13.16 1.40
CA ALA A 231 8.22 11.83 1.99
C ALA A 231 8.97 10.79 1.14
N ALA A 232 9.02 10.97 -0.18
CA ALA A 232 9.82 10.11 -1.06
C ALA A 232 11.32 10.33 -0.84
N LEU A 233 11.79 11.59 -0.74
CA LEU A 233 13.19 11.90 -0.45
C LEU A 233 13.61 11.42 0.95
N ILE A 234 12.77 11.59 1.97
CA ILE A 234 13.00 11.01 3.30
C ILE A 234 13.12 9.49 3.20
N SER A 235 12.23 8.86 2.44
CA SER A 235 12.29 7.41 2.22
C SER A 235 13.59 6.99 1.52
N CYS A 236 14.14 7.78 0.59
CA CYS A 236 15.46 7.52 0.02
C CYS A 236 16.57 7.54 1.08
N VAL A 237 16.52 8.49 2.01
CA VAL A 237 17.48 8.57 3.13
C VAL A 237 17.35 7.36 4.05
N ASP A 238 16.11 6.95 4.39
CA ASP A 238 15.84 5.75 5.19
C ASP A 238 16.37 4.46 4.51
N LEU A 239 16.36 4.43 3.17
CA LEU A 239 16.94 3.34 2.37
C LEU A 239 18.48 3.40 2.27
N GLY A 240 19.12 4.39 2.92
CA GLY A 240 20.56 4.52 3.01
C GLY A 240 21.19 5.55 2.05
N TYR A 241 20.39 6.33 1.33
CA TYR A 241 20.94 7.43 0.54
C TYR A 241 21.47 8.55 1.46
N GLN A 242 22.68 9.03 1.19
CA GLN A 242 23.34 10.08 1.99
C GLN A 242 23.53 11.31 1.09
N PRO A 243 22.60 12.29 1.11
CA PRO A 243 22.77 13.50 0.32
C PRO A 243 24.01 14.26 0.79
N SER A 244 24.78 14.80 -0.14
CA SER A 244 25.77 15.83 0.17
C SER A 244 25.07 17.08 0.72
N ALA A 245 25.84 17.95 1.39
CA ALA A 245 25.31 19.23 1.88
C ALA A 245 24.70 20.06 0.74
N GLN A 246 25.34 20.06 -0.43
CA GLN A 246 24.86 20.77 -1.62
C GLN A 246 23.55 20.18 -2.17
N GLU A 247 23.42 18.84 -2.20
CA GLU A 247 22.16 18.20 -2.62
C GLU A 247 21.03 18.50 -1.63
N ALA A 248 21.31 18.44 -0.33
CA ALA A 248 20.32 18.78 0.69
C ALA A 248 19.85 20.23 0.57
N GLU A 249 20.76 21.19 0.34
CA GLU A 249 20.42 22.58 0.05
C GLU A 249 19.58 22.72 -1.23
N ALA A 250 19.92 22.00 -2.30
CA ALA A 250 19.15 22.00 -3.53
C ALA A 250 17.75 21.42 -3.34
N TRP A 251 17.59 20.37 -2.53
CA TRP A 251 16.29 19.80 -2.19
C TRP A 251 15.42 20.81 -1.44
N LEU A 252 15.99 21.51 -0.46
CA LEU A 252 15.29 22.54 0.29
C LEU A 252 14.87 23.71 -0.60
N ALA A 253 15.79 24.22 -1.44
CA ALA A 253 15.50 25.30 -2.37
C ALA A 253 14.37 24.94 -3.34
N TRP A 254 14.40 23.73 -3.90
CA TRP A 254 13.34 23.21 -4.76
C TRP A 254 11.99 23.12 -4.01
N MET A 255 11.98 22.64 -2.76
CA MET A 255 10.75 22.61 -1.96
C MET A 255 10.22 24.02 -1.63
N GLU A 256 11.09 25.01 -1.42
CA GLU A 256 10.72 26.40 -1.12
C GLU A 256 10.11 27.11 -2.33
N GLU A 257 10.74 26.94 -3.50
CA GLU A 257 10.25 27.45 -4.79
C GLU A 257 8.84 26.92 -5.09
N GLU A 258 8.61 25.63 -4.82
CA GLU A 258 7.34 24.99 -5.09
C GLU A 258 6.26 25.27 -4.05
N ARG A 259 6.63 25.55 -2.78
CA ARG A 259 5.66 25.82 -1.70
C ARG A 259 5.12 27.25 -1.70
N GLY A 260 5.82 28.21 -2.27
CA GLY A 260 5.57 29.62 -1.99
C GLY A 260 5.70 29.88 -0.48
N ALA A 261 6.94 30.03 0.00
CA ALA A 261 7.35 30.59 1.31
C ALA A 261 6.76 30.04 2.64
N ALA A 262 5.76 29.14 2.65
CA ALA A 262 5.13 28.69 3.90
C ALA A 262 5.49 27.23 4.25
N LEU A 263 6.24 27.05 5.34
CA LEU A 263 6.42 25.81 6.14
C LEU A 263 7.52 24.79 5.77
N VAL A 264 8.72 25.21 5.31
CA VAL A 264 9.85 24.27 5.11
C VAL A 264 10.59 23.87 6.40
N TRP A 265 10.43 24.63 7.48
CA TRP A 265 11.22 24.46 8.72
C TRP A 265 10.93 23.23 9.61
N LEU A 266 9.85 22.48 9.38
CA LEU A 266 9.44 21.40 10.31
C LEU A 266 10.06 20.02 10.02
N VAL A 267 10.64 19.80 8.85
CA VAL A 267 11.08 18.45 8.42
C VAL A 267 12.52 18.15 8.81
N TRP A 268 13.39 19.16 8.91
CA TRP A 268 14.82 18.96 9.16
C TRP A 268 15.28 19.19 10.60
N ALA A 269 14.52 19.93 11.41
CA ALA A 269 14.87 20.20 12.82
C ALA A 269 14.70 18.99 13.76
N GLY A 270 14.16 17.86 13.29
CA GLY A 270 13.93 16.66 14.11
C GLY A 270 15.09 15.66 14.14
N GLY A 271 16.12 15.83 13.31
CA GLY A 271 17.25 14.90 13.19
C GLY A 271 18.60 15.44 13.65
N GLY A 272 18.68 16.73 14.00
CA GLY A 272 19.88 17.34 14.54
C GLY A 272 19.87 17.32 16.05
N GLU A 273 20.75 16.52 16.64
CA GLU A 273 21.16 16.64 18.04
C GLU A 273 21.47 18.12 18.37
N LEU A 274 20.61 18.74 19.18
CA LEU A 274 20.99 19.86 20.02
C LEU A 274 21.19 19.31 21.43
N GLU A 275 22.46 19.19 21.79
CA GLU A 275 22.98 18.83 23.10
C GLU A 275 22.31 19.62 24.24
N ASN A 276 21.76 18.87 25.20
CA ASN A 276 22.13 18.93 26.60
C ASN A 276 22.66 20.29 27.13
N LYS A 277 21.76 21.13 27.66
CA LYS A 277 21.92 21.91 28.91
C LYS A 277 20.75 22.88 29.05
N SER A 278 19.78 22.55 29.89
CA SER A 278 19.24 23.48 30.91
C SER A 278 18.12 22.82 31.72
N HIS A 279 18.20 22.97 33.05
CA HIS A 279 17.14 22.79 34.04
C HIS A 279 16.56 21.38 34.28
N ARG A 280 17.35 20.53 34.96
CA ARG A 280 16.78 19.74 36.07
C ARG A 280 16.73 20.62 37.31
N GLY A 281 15.60 21.25 37.51
CA GLY A 281 15.30 22.03 38.71
C GLY A 281 13.81 22.18 38.86
N LEU A 282 13.29 21.53 39.91
CA LEU A 282 12.11 21.91 40.68
C LEU A 282 10.71 21.41 40.26
N LEU A 283 10.16 20.66 41.23
CA LEU A 283 8.74 20.44 41.61
C LEU A 283 8.04 19.26 40.89
N ARG A 284 7.35 18.33 41.56
CA ARG A 284 6.74 18.35 42.91
C ARG A 284 6.25 16.93 43.28
N THR A 285 6.42 16.55 44.57
CA THR A 285 5.50 15.77 45.45
C THR A 285 4.95 14.40 44.98
N GLY A 286 4.90 13.32 45.76
CA GLY A 286 4.92 13.12 47.21
C GLY A 286 3.84 12.09 47.61
N ARG A 287 4.10 11.31 48.68
CA ARG A 287 3.29 10.25 49.35
C ARG A 287 3.44 8.85 48.73
N GLY A 288 3.86 7.79 49.41
CA GLY A 288 3.99 7.51 50.85
C GLY A 288 3.05 6.36 51.22
N HIS A 289 3.58 5.28 51.83
CA HIS A 289 2.99 4.56 52.97
C HIS A 289 3.95 3.42 53.39
N GLY A 290 4.38 3.48 54.64
CA GLY A 290 4.87 2.33 55.37
C GLY A 290 3.74 1.78 56.23
N ASN A 291 3.63 0.46 56.26
CA ASN A 291 3.67 -0.38 57.46
C ASN A 291 4.27 -1.72 57.05
#